data_AF-A0A2M8N5K8-F1
#
_entry.id   AF-A0A2M8N5K8-F1
#
_cell.length_a   1.000
_cell.length_b   1.000
_cell.length_c   1.000
_cell.angle_alpha   90.00
_cell.angle_beta   90.00
_cell.angle_gamma   90.00
#
_symmetry.space_group_name_H-M   'P 1'
#
loop_
_entity.id
_entity.type
_entity.pdbx_description
1 polymer ?
#
loop_
_entity_poly.entity_id
_entity_poly.type
_entity_poly.pdbx_seq_one_letter_code
_entity_poly.pdbx_strand_id
1 'polypeptide(L)' 'MVRWLTGLIRTMRPYQWTKNVLFILPPIIFDGKLFDFEALLRVIGAIVLFSLMAGAVYIINDLVDIERDR' A
#
# COMPACT_ATOMS: atom_id res chain seq x y z
N MET A 1 9.46 -17.92 13.41
CA MET A 1 8.76 -17.64 12.14
C MET A 1 7.90 -16.37 12.21
N VAL A 2 6.90 -16.31 13.11
CA VAL A 2 5.88 -15.23 13.16
C VAL A 2 6.48 -13.83 13.38
N ARG A 3 7.55 -13.69 14.16
CA ARG A 3 8.22 -12.41 14.45
C ARG A 3 8.76 -11.69 13.21
N TRP A 4 9.19 -12.43 12.19
CA TRP A 4 9.73 -11.87 10.94
C TRP A 4 8.61 -11.27 10.08
N LEU A 5 7.48 -11.98 9.97
CA LEU A 5 6.29 -11.50 9.27
C LEU A 5 5.72 -10.24 9.92
N THR A 6 5.64 -10.22 11.25
CA THR A 6 5.19 -9.01 11.96
C THR A 6 6.16 -7.85 11.80
N GLY A 7 7.47 -8.12 11.73
CA GLY A 7 8.48 -7.09 11.46
C GLY A 7 8.30 -6.48 10.07
N LEU A 8 8.13 -7.32 9.06
CA LEU A 8 7.91 -6.92 7.66
C LEU A 8 6.64 -6.08 7.51
N ILE A 9 5.53 -6.52 8.11
CA ILE A 9 4.26 -5.79 8.07
C ILE A 9 4.40 -4.44 8.80
N ARG A 10 5.20 -4.36 9.87
CA ARG A 10 5.41 -3.13 10.62
C ARG A 10 6.26 -2.11 9.84
N THR A 11 7.30 -2.55 9.14
CA THR A 11 8.12 -1.69 8.26
C THR A 11 7.37 -1.22 7.02
N MET A 12 6.37 -1.97 6.55
CA MET A 12 5.49 -1.50 5.47
C MET A 12 4.53 -0.38 5.87
N ARG A 13 4.47 0.01 7.16
CA ARG A 13 3.69 1.13 7.70
C ARG A 13 2.21 1.15 7.24
N PRO A 14 1.42 0.09 7.51
CA PRO A 14 0.04 -0.05 7.05
C PRO A 14 -0.89 1.09 7.48
N TYR A 15 -0.57 1.80 8.57
CA TYR A 15 -1.29 3.02 8.98
C TYR A 15 -1.26 4.13 7.90
N GLN A 16 -0.22 4.17 7.05
CA GLN A 16 -0.10 5.14 5.95
C GLN A 16 -0.89 4.73 4.70
N TRP A 17 -1.27 3.45 4.58
CA TRP A 17 -2.00 2.94 3.41
C TRP A 17 -3.40 3.55 3.29
N THR A 18 -3.97 4.05 4.38
CA THR A 18 -5.25 4.78 4.38
C THR A 18 -5.24 5.98 3.42
N LYS A 19 -4.07 6.62 3.22
CA LYS A 19 -3.91 7.70 2.23
C LYS A 19 -3.96 7.18 0.79
N ASN A 20 -3.46 5.98 0.55
CA ASN A 20 -3.48 5.34 -0.76
C ASN A 20 -4.93 4.97 -1.15
N VAL A 21 -5.69 4.46 -0.19
CA VAL A 21 -7.12 4.20 -0.32
C VAL A 21 -7.88 5.48 -0.68
N LEU A 22 -7.59 6.60 -0.01
CA LEU A 22 -8.16 7.92 -0.33
C LEU A 22 -7.78 8.46 -1.71
N PHE A 23 -6.64 8.07 -2.28
CA PHE A 23 -6.23 8.50 -3.62
C PHE A 23 -6.82 7.64 -4.74
N ILE A 24 -7.11 6.37 -4.47
CA ILE A 24 -7.49 5.38 -5.49
C ILE A 24 -9.02 5.20 -5.58
N LEU A 25 -9.77 5.51 -4.51
CA LEU A 25 -11.25 5.48 -4.48
C LEU A 25 -11.96 6.61 -5.27
N PRO A 26 -11.50 7.87 -5.27
CA PRO A 26 -12.24 8.95 -5.95
C PRO A 26 -12.54 8.69 -7.43
N PRO A 27 -11.62 8.14 -8.26
CA PRO A 27 -11.90 7.85 -9.66
C PRO A 27 -13.14 6.99 -9.89
N ILE A 28 -13.37 5.93 -9.11
CA ILE A 28 -14.54 5.05 -9.30
C ILE A 28 -15.84 5.69 -8.80
N ILE A 29 -15.74 6.56 -7.78
CA ILE A 29 -16.87 7.32 -7.24
C ILE A 29 -17.32 8.37 -8.27
N PHE A 30 -16.38 9.10 -8.88
CA PHE A 30 -16.68 10.14 -9.86
C PHE A 30 -17.02 9.58 -11.25
N ASP A 31 -16.50 8.41 -11.63
CA ASP A 31 -16.82 7.73 -12.90
C ASP A 31 -18.17 6.98 -12.85
N GLY A 32 -18.88 7.01 -11.71
CA GLY A 32 -20.21 6.40 -11.55
C GLY A 32 -20.23 4.86 -11.63
N LYS A 33 -19.06 4.21 -11.73
CA LYS A 33 -18.89 2.76 -11.88
C LYS A 33 -18.81 2.01 -10.57
N LEU A 34 -19.38 2.56 -9.49
CA LEU A 34 -19.39 1.93 -8.16
C LEU A 34 -20.02 0.54 -8.13
N PHE A 35 -20.96 0.27 -9.05
CA PHE A 35 -21.64 -1.02 -9.17
C PHE A 35 -21.09 -1.92 -10.29
N ASP A 36 -20.04 -1.47 -10.99
CA ASP A 36 -19.33 -2.29 -11.97
C ASP A 36 -18.31 -3.17 -11.23
N PHE A 37 -18.61 -4.47 -11.21
CA PHE A 37 -17.78 -5.47 -10.52
C PHE A 37 -16.36 -5.54 -11.08
N GLU A 38 -16.19 -5.33 -12.39
CA GLU A 38 -14.87 -5.36 -13.04
C GLU A 38 -14.05 -4.12 -12.65
N ALA A 39 -14.68 -2.95 -12.65
CA ALA A 39 -14.04 -1.71 -12.19
C ALA A 39 -13.63 -1.82 -10.71
N LEU A 40 -14.48 -2.41 -9.87
CA LEU A 40 -14.20 -2.61 -8.45
C LEU A 40 -12.99 -3.52 -8.23
N LEU A 41 -12.89 -4.63 -8.97
CA LEU A 41 -11.74 -5.53 -8.90
C LEU A 41 -10.44 -4.84 -9.32
N ARG A 42 -10.48 -4.01 -10.37
CA ARG A 42 -9.32 -3.24 -10.82
C ARG A 42 -8.87 -2.23 -9.76
N VAL A 43 -9.80 -1.56 -9.10
CA VAL A 43 -9.51 -0.59 -8.00
C VAL A 43 -8.92 -1.30 -6.79
N ILE A 44 -9.47 -2.44 -6.38
CA ILE A 44 -8.91 -3.24 -5.27
C ILE A 44 -7.49 -3.70 -5.64
N GLY A 45 -7.29 -4.20 -6.86
CA GLY A 45 -5.98 -4.58 -7.37
C GLY A 45 -4.98 -3.41 -7.33
N ALA A 46 -5.41 -2.22 -7.76
CA ALA A 46 -4.60 -1.01 -7.72
C ALA A 46 -4.22 -0.62 -6.27
N ILE A 47 -5.16 -0.68 -5.31
CA ILE A 47 -4.88 -0.41 -3.89
C ILE A 47 -3.84 -1.39 -3.33
N VAL A 48 -3.97 -2.68 -3.64
CA VAL A 48 -3.03 -3.71 -3.17
C VAL A 48 -1.65 -3.48 -3.78
N LEU A 49 -1.56 -3.32 -5.09
CA LEU A 49 -0.29 -3.10 -5.79
C LEU A 49 0.40 -1.80 -5.31
N PHE A 50 -0.36 -0.73 -5.15
CA PHE A 50 0.18 0.54 -4.67
C PHE A 50 0.68 0.43 -3.22
N SER A 51 -0.04 -0.30 -2.36
CA SER A 51 0.39 -0.54 -0.98
C SER A 51 1.65 -1.41 -0.90
N LEU A 52 1.78 -2.41 -1.78
CA LEU A 52 2.99 -3.23 -1.90
C LEU A 52 4.18 -2.41 -2.39
N MET A 53 4.02 -1.57 -3.42
CA MET A 53 5.08 -0.69 -3.90
C MET A 53 5.52 0.32 -2.83
N ALA A 54 4.57 0.98 -2.16
CA ALA A 54 4.88 1.89 -1.06
C ALA A 54 5.64 1.15 0.06
N GLY A 55 5.20 -0.05 0.43
CA GLY A 55 5.89 -0.91 1.39
C GLY A 55 7.31 -1.26 0.97
N ALA A 56 7.53 -1.60 -0.31
CA ALA A 56 8.86 -1.89 -0.84
C ALA A 56 9.80 -0.66 -0.76
N VAL A 57 9.28 0.53 -1.08
CA VAL A 57 10.05 1.79 -0.94
C VAL A 57 10.43 2.04 0.51
N TYR A 58 9.52 1.81 1.47
CA TYR A 58 9.86 1.94 2.90
C TYR A 58 10.91 0.93 3.35
N ILE A 59 10.82 -0.32 2.88
CA ILE A 59 11.83 -1.34 3.19
C ILE A 59 13.21 -0.94 2.65
N ILE A 60 13.27 -0.42 1.42
CA ILE A 60 14.53 0.06 0.82
C ILE A 60 15.07 1.26 1.59
N ASN A 61 14.22 2.23 1.95
CA ASN A 61 14.64 3.39 2.74
C ASN A 61 15.16 2.97 4.11
N ASP A 62 14.46 2.09 4.82
CA ASP A 62 14.90 1.58 6.12
C ASP A 62 16.24 0.82 6.00
N LEU A 63 16.51 0.16 4.86
CA LEU A 63 17.80 -0.50 4.60
C LEU A 63 18.94 0.51 4.35
N VAL A 64 18.67 1.57 3.58
CA VAL A 64 19.66 2.63 3.30
C VAL A 64 19.94 3.45 4.56
N ASP A 65 18.92 3.76 5.35
CA ASP A 65 19.06 4.51 6.59
C ASP A 65 19.81 3.69 7.65
N ILE A 66 19.77 2.35 7.61
CA ILE A 66 20.55 1.50 8.53
C ILE A 66 22.06 1.71 8.41
N GLU A 67 22.54 2.07 7.22
CA GLU A 67 23.96 2.36 6.97
C GLU A 67 24.33 3.78 7.39
N ARG A 68 23.35 4.68 7.52
CA ARG A 68 23.53 6.07 7.96
C ARG A 68 23.33 6.27 9.47
N ASP A 69 22.51 5.43 10.11
CA ASP A 69 22.28 5.43 11.56
C ASP A 69 23.37 4.66 12.34
N ARG A 70 24.39 4.14 11.65
CA ARG A 70 25.54 3.44 12.23
C ARG A 70 26.73 4.37 12.47
#